data_AF-A0A075HG95-F1
#
_entry.id   AF-A0A075HG95-F1
#
_cell.length_a   1.000
_cell.length_b   1.000
_cell.length_c   1.000
_cell.angle_alpha   90.00
_cell.angle_beta   90.00
_cell.angle_gamma   90.00
#
_symmetry.space_group_name_H-M   'P 1'
#
loop_
_entity.id
_entity.type
_entity.pdbx_description
1 polymer ?
#
loop_
_entity_poly.entity_id
_entity_poly.type
_entity_poly.pdbx_seq_one_letter_code
_entity_poly.pdbx_strand_id
1 'polypeptide(L)'
;MGLVIGGETDAAIVGLAGKLKITGGSDKSGVPMRGDLHGMARKRVLLSKGIGLQDTERGLRKRKLIRGNTVSDEIFQVNCKYDGEIKDEAPPAETEAAAEDVPKKEAKKEAKKEAKKE
;
A
#
# COMPACT_ATOMS: atom_id res chain seq x y z
N MET A 1 1.54 10.24 11.00
CA MET A 1 1.88 11.40 10.13
C MET A 1 0.65 12.30 9.94
N GLY A 2 0.81 13.54 9.46
CA GLY A 2 -0.25 14.56 9.32
C GLY A 2 -0.40 15.10 7.90
N LEU A 3 0.04 14.32 6.90
CA LEU A 3 -0.01 14.70 5.50
C LEU A 3 -1.45 14.62 4.99
N VAL A 4 -1.82 15.53 4.08
CA VAL A 4 -3.19 15.65 3.58
C VAL A 4 -3.24 15.23 2.11
N ILE A 5 -4.27 14.47 1.74
CA ILE A 5 -4.56 14.16 0.34
C ILE A 5 -4.76 15.46 -0.46
N GLY A 6 -4.10 15.52 -1.61
CA GLY A 6 -4.05 16.68 -2.50
C GLY A 6 -2.85 17.59 -2.25
N GLY A 7 -2.13 17.39 -1.13
CA GLY A 7 -0.91 18.12 -0.81
C GLY A 7 0.30 17.68 -1.65
N GLU A 8 1.20 18.64 -1.86
CA GLU A 8 2.55 18.39 -2.39
C GLU A 8 3.47 18.02 -1.22
N THR A 9 4.24 16.96 -1.40
CA THR A 9 5.24 16.44 -0.47
C THR A 9 6.55 16.23 -1.21
N ASP A 10 7.66 16.34 -0.48
CA ASP A 10 8.97 16.05 -1.04
C ASP A 10 9.11 14.55 -1.34
N ALA A 11 9.62 14.21 -2.52
CA ALA A 11 9.87 12.85 -2.95
C ALA A 11 11.02 12.18 -2.18
N ALA A 12 11.82 12.98 -1.46
CA ALA A 12 12.92 12.49 -0.63
C ALA A 12 12.46 11.43 0.40
N ILE A 13 11.19 11.47 0.83
CA ILE A 13 10.58 10.49 1.75
C ILE A 13 10.64 9.06 1.19
N VAL A 14 10.60 8.91 -0.15
CA VAL A 14 10.58 7.62 -0.84
C VAL A 14 11.93 7.35 -1.54
N GLY A 15 12.95 8.17 -1.29
CA GLY A 15 14.29 8.04 -1.91
C GLY A 15 14.36 8.55 -3.34
N LEU A 16 13.35 9.29 -3.82
CA LEU A 16 13.33 9.94 -5.13
C LEU A 16 13.60 11.44 -4.98
N ALA A 17 14.19 12.08 -5.99
CA ALA A 17 14.47 13.52 -5.94
C ALA A 17 13.40 14.30 -6.71
N GLY A 18 12.51 15.04 -6.03
CA GLY A 18 11.49 15.85 -6.71
C GLY A 18 10.25 16.11 -5.85
N LYS A 19 9.14 16.49 -6.49
CA LYS A 19 7.84 16.71 -5.82
C LYS A 19 6.88 15.55 -6.09
N LEU A 20 6.23 15.07 -5.03
CA LEU A 20 5.15 14.08 -5.06
C LEU A 20 3.83 14.72 -4.63
N LYS A 21 2.76 14.48 -5.37
CA LYS A 21 1.41 14.85 -4.99
C LYS A 21 0.63 13.62 -4.53
N ILE A 22 0.13 13.65 -3.29
CA ILE A 22 -0.71 12.57 -2.77
C ILE A 22 -2.10 12.71 -3.39
N THR A 23 -2.56 11.71 -4.13
CA THR A 23 -3.88 11.75 -4.81
C THR A 23 -4.96 10.99 -4.06
N GLY A 24 -4.59 9.97 -3.28
CA GLY A 24 -5.54 9.16 -2.53
C GLY A 24 -4.90 7.98 -1.84
N GLY A 25 -5.72 6.99 -1.48
CA GLY A 25 -5.26 5.79 -0.81
C GLY A 25 -6.41 4.93 -0.30
N SER A 26 -6.04 3.86 0.41
CA SER A 26 -6.95 2.86 0.97
C SER A 26 -6.52 2.46 2.37
N ASP A 27 -7.49 2.37 3.30
CA ASP A 27 -7.27 1.76 4.61
C ASP A 27 -7.01 0.25 4.48
N LYS A 28 -6.47 -0.39 5.54
CA LYS A 28 -6.34 -1.86 5.65
C LYS A 28 -7.63 -2.63 5.37
N SER A 29 -8.80 -2.02 5.61
CA SER A 29 -10.11 -2.61 5.35
C SER A 29 -10.63 -2.37 3.92
N GLY A 30 -9.80 -1.81 3.02
CA GLY A 30 -10.19 -1.45 1.65
C GLY A 30 -11.10 -0.22 1.56
N VAL A 31 -11.24 0.54 2.65
CA VAL A 31 -12.04 1.77 2.65
C VAL A 31 -11.25 2.86 1.92
N PRO A 32 -11.81 3.47 0.86
CA PRO A 32 -11.10 4.51 0.13
C PRO A 32 -11.03 5.79 0.95
N MET A 33 -9.93 6.52 0.77
CA MET A 33 -9.77 7.86 1.30
C MET A 33 -10.40 8.90 0.37
N ARG A 34 -10.93 9.98 0.94
CA ARG A 34 -11.54 11.08 0.17
C ARG A 34 -11.05 12.43 0.67
N GLY A 35 -10.58 13.27 -0.27
CA GLY A 35 -9.99 14.59 0.01
C GLY A 35 -10.93 15.58 0.71
N ASP A 36 -12.23 15.52 0.42
CA ASP A 36 -13.23 16.43 1.01
C ASP A 36 -13.45 16.21 2.52
N LEU A 37 -13.15 15.00 3.01
CA LEU A 37 -13.44 14.61 4.38
C LEU A 37 -12.26 14.90 5.29
N HIS A 38 -12.43 15.87 6.17
CA HIS A 38 -11.37 16.28 7.08
C HIS A 38 -11.17 15.29 8.23
N GLY A 39 -9.89 14.99 8.49
CA GLY A 39 -9.41 14.25 9.63
C GLY A 39 -8.93 12.84 9.30
N MET A 40 -8.49 12.13 10.35
CA MET A 40 -7.99 10.76 10.24
C MET A 40 -9.09 9.71 10.40
N ALA A 41 -10.22 10.01 11.04
CA ALA A 41 -11.21 8.97 11.36
C ALA A 41 -12.04 8.50 10.16
N ARG A 42 -12.61 7.30 10.27
CA ARG A 42 -13.66 6.78 9.37
C ARG A 42 -15.00 7.43 9.68
N LYS A 43 -15.70 7.94 8.67
CA LYS A 43 -17.03 8.55 8.82
C LYS A 43 -18.02 7.94 7.83
N ARG A 44 -19.28 7.80 8.25
CA ARG A 44 -20.39 7.35 7.39
C ARG A 44 -21.07 8.56 6.74
N VAL A 45 -20.83 8.76 5.45
CA VAL A 45 -21.26 9.93 4.70
C VAL A 45 -22.27 9.53 3.63
N LEU A 46 -23.28 10.38 3.40
CA LEU A 46 -24.28 10.18 2.36
C LEU A 46 -23.68 10.57 1.01
N LEU A 47 -23.28 9.57 0.24
CA LEU A 47 -22.63 9.75 -1.05
C LEU A 47 -23.62 9.77 -2.20
N SER A 48 -23.37 10.67 -3.14
CA SER A 48 -23.78 10.56 -4.54
C SER A 48 -22.68 9.83 -5.34
N LYS A 49 -22.85 9.72 -6.66
CA LYS A 49 -21.82 9.21 -7.58
C LYS A 49 -20.45 9.87 -7.32
N GLY A 50 -19.40 9.07 -7.17
CA GLY A 50 -18.03 9.54 -6.93
C GLY A 50 -17.14 8.53 -6.18
N ILE A 51 -16.10 9.03 -5.50
CA ILE A 51 -15.13 8.21 -4.76
C ILE A 51 -15.85 7.48 -3.60
N GLY A 52 -15.78 6.14 -3.62
CA GLY A 52 -16.50 5.24 -2.71
C GLY A 52 -17.85 4.73 -3.23
N LEU A 53 -18.40 5.35 -4.29
CA LEU A 53 -19.64 4.93 -4.93
C LEU A 53 -19.61 5.30 -6.43
N GLN A 54 -18.97 4.45 -7.24
CA GLN A 54 -18.80 4.68 -8.69
C GLN A 54 -20.10 4.41 -9.46
N ASP A 55 -20.74 3.28 -9.19
CA ASP A 55 -21.98 2.88 -9.84
C ASP A 55 -23.19 3.37 -9.05
N THR A 56 -23.98 4.22 -9.68
CA THR A 56 -25.17 4.83 -9.08
C THR A 56 -26.05 5.38 -10.19
N GLU A 57 -27.34 5.02 -10.17
CA GLU A 57 -28.34 5.63 -11.03
C GLU A 57 -28.61 7.07 -10.60
N ARG A 58 -29.13 7.89 -11.52
CA ARG A 58 -29.48 9.29 -11.21
C ARG A 58 -30.49 9.32 -10.05
N GLY A 59 -30.11 10.01 -8.98
CA GLY A 59 -30.96 10.21 -7.80
C GLY A 59 -30.68 9.25 -6.64
N LEU A 60 -29.96 8.14 -6.86
CA LEU A 60 -29.59 7.24 -5.76
C LEU A 60 -28.46 7.86 -4.92
N ARG A 61 -28.66 7.89 -3.61
CA ARG A 61 -27.64 8.27 -2.63
C ARG A 61 -27.52 7.17 -1.60
N LYS A 62 -26.30 6.72 -1.32
CA LYS A 62 -26.04 5.66 -0.35
C LYS A 62 -25.11 6.14 0.75
N ARG A 63 -25.46 5.83 2.00
CA ARG A 63 -24.59 6.11 3.13
C ARG A 63 -23.51 5.04 3.20
N LYS A 64 -22.27 5.39 2.89
CA LYS A 64 -21.11 4.50 2.95
C LYS A 64 -20.08 5.02 3.94
N LEU A 65 -19.28 4.10 4.45
CA LEU A 65 -18.15 4.41 5.31
C LEU A 65 -16.95 4.79 4.44
N ILE A 66 -16.29 5.90 4.77
CA ILE A 66 -15.20 6.49 4.02
C ILE A 66 -14.13 6.96 5.00
N ARG A 67 -12.86 6.90 4.60
CA ARG A 67 -11.75 7.45 5.36
C ARG A 67 -11.55 8.93 5.04
N GLY A 68 -11.16 9.71 6.05
CA GLY A 68 -10.79 11.10 5.86
C GLY A 68 -9.49 11.30 5.06
N ASN A 69 -9.11 12.56 4.89
CA ASN A 69 -8.05 13.00 4.01
C ASN A 69 -6.65 12.99 4.63
N THR A 70 -6.55 12.78 5.94
CA THR A 70 -5.26 12.84 6.65
C THR A 70 -4.63 11.45 6.70
N VAL A 71 -3.35 11.36 6.33
CA VAL A 71 -2.59 10.10 6.24
C VAL A 71 -2.12 9.66 7.63
N SER A 72 -2.75 8.61 8.16
CA SER A 72 -2.40 7.94 9.42
C SER A 72 -1.81 6.54 9.20
N ASP A 73 -1.24 5.95 10.24
CA ASP A 73 -0.56 4.65 10.17
C ASP A 73 -1.50 3.45 9.89
N GLU A 74 -2.81 3.65 9.97
CA GLU A 74 -3.82 2.63 9.61
C GLU A 74 -4.01 2.45 8.09
N ILE A 75 -3.39 3.31 7.28
CA ILE A 75 -3.48 3.28 5.82
C ILE A 75 -2.54 2.21 5.28
N PHE A 76 -3.06 1.43 4.35
CA PHE A 76 -2.30 0.33 3.75
C PHE A 76 -1.67 0.72 2.42
N GLN A 77 -2.37 1.51 1.61
CA GLN A 77 -1.89 1.97 0.31
C GLN A 77 -2.07 3.48 0.20
N VAL A 78 -1.03 4.16 -0.29
CA VAL A 78 -1.08 5.58 -0.64
C VAL A 78 -0.77 5.71 -2.13
N ASN A 79 -1.63 6.43 -2.84
CA ASN A 79 -1.46 6.72 -4.26
C ASN A 79 -0.85 8.12 -4.42
N CYS A 80 0.32 8.18 -5.04
CA CYS A 80 1.03 9.43 -5.31
C CYS A 80 1.20 9.62 -6.82
N LYS A 81 1.12 10.87 -7.27
CA LYS A 81 1.52 11.28 -8.61
C LYS A 81 2.86 12.01 -8.49
N TYR A 82 3.81 11.61 -9.31
CA TYR A 82 5.10 12.29 -9.43
C TYR A 82 5.05 13.18 -10.67
N ASP A 83 5.42 14.45 -10.52
CA ASP A 83 5.40 15.42 -11.62
C ASP A 83 6.79 15.61 -12.26
N GLY A 84 7.83 14.93 -11.75
CA GLY A 84 9.18 14.95 -12.34
C GLY A 84 9.44 13.83 -13.34
N GLU A 85 10.55 13.94 -14.08
CA GLU A 85 11.08 12.83 -14.87
C GLU A 85 11.58 11.73 -13.92
N ILE A 86 10.99 10.55 -14.00
CA ILE A 86 11.56 9.35 -13.40
C ILE A 86 12.72 8.98 -14.32
N LYS A 87 13.96 9.17 -13.86
CA LYS A 87 15.09 8.45 -14.46
C LYS A 87 14.91 7.00 -14.04
N ASP A 88 14.28 6.22 -14.91
CA ASP A 88 14.20 4.77 -14.76
C ASP A 88 15.61 4.19 -14.85
N GLU A 89 16.29 4.05 -13.70
CA GLU A 89 17.01 2.80 -13.50
C GLU A 89 15.94 1.77 -13.15
N ALA A 90 15.43 1.13 -14.21
CA ALA A 90 14.67 -0.09 -14.10
C ALA A 90 15.39 -1.02 -13.12
N PRO A 91 14.73 -1.55 -12.08
CA PRO A 91 15.29 -2.68 -11.36
C PRO A 91 15.40 -3.82 -12.39
N PRO A 92 16.60 -4.34 -12.72
CA PRO A 92 16.70 -5.48 -13.61
C PRO A 92 16.09 -6.67 -12.87
N ALA A 93 14.89 -7.07 -13.31
CA ALA A 93 14.45 -8.44 -13.16
C ALA A 93 15.34 -9.29 -14.07
N GLU A 94 16.33 -9.96 -13.48
CA GLU A 94 16.84 -11.30 -13.82
C GLU A 94 18.26 -11.51 -13.24
N THR A 95 18.34 -12.19 -12.10
CA THR A 95 19.39 -13.18 -11.82
C THR A 95 18.76 -14.28 -10.97
N GLU A 96 18.18 -15.25 -11.66
CA GLU A 96 18.04 -16.60 -11.11
C GLU A 96 19.45 -17.19 -10.87
N ALA A 97 19.56 -17.95 -9.79
CA ALA A 97 20.53 -19.04 -9.57
C ALA A 97 22.03 -18.70 -9.42
N ALA A 98 22.50 -18.57 -8.17
CA ALA A 98 23.69 -19.30 -7.67
C ALA A 98 23.82 -19.18 -6.13
N ALA A 99 24.08 -20.33 -5.47
CA ALA A 99 24.36 -20.58 -4.04
C ALA A 99 23.13 -20.52 -3.11
N GLU A 100 22.47 -21.62 -2.72
CA GLU A 100 22.98 -22.94 -2.28
C GLU A 100 24.32 -22.83 -1.51
N ASP A 101 24.26 -22.45 -0.23
CA ASP A 101 25.10 -23.06 0.82
C ASP A 101 24.55 -22.78 2.25
N VAL A 102 24.00 -23.84 2.88
CA VAL A 102 24.10 -24.18 4.33
C VAL A 102 23.35 -23.28 5.36
N PRO A 103 22.47 -23.83 6.24
CA PRO A 103 22.64 -25.10 6.95
C PRO A 103 21.36 -25.97 7.05
N LYS A 104 21.29 -27.01 6.22
CA LYS A 104 20.44 -28.20 6.44
C LYS A 104 21.25 -29.29 7.16
N LYS A 105 21.90 -28.92 8.28
CA LYS A 105 22.82 -29.79 9.03
C LYS A 105 22.20 -30.48 10.26
N GLU A 106 20.90 -30.30 10.50
CA GLU A 106 20.23 -30.93 11.65
C GLU A 106 19.32 -32.11 11.26
N ALA A 107 18.77 -32.16 10.04
CA ALA A 107 17.80 -33.20 9.68
C ALA A 107 18.39 -34.53 9.12
N LYS A 108 19.71 -34.63 8.86
CA LYS A 108 20.35 -35.86 8.34
C LYS A 108 21.13 -36.68 9.37
N LYS A 109 21.19 -36.22 10.63
CA LYS A 109 21.88 -36.96 11.72
C LYS A 109 20.94 -37.90 12.48
N GLU A 110 19.63 -37.71 12.39
CA GLU A 110 18.64 -38.58 13.06
C GLU A 110 18.23 -39.78 12.18
N ALA A 111 18.06 -39.61 10.86
CA ALA A 111 17.66 -40.71 9.97
C ALA A 111 18.75 -41.78 9.72
N LYS A 112 20.01 -41.57 10.12
CA LYS A 112 21.09 -42.58 10.04
C LYS A 112 21.35 -43.34 11.34
N LYS A 113 20.67 -42.99 12.44
CA LYS A 113 20.84 -43.67 13.74
C LYS A 113 19.76 -44.73 14.01
N GLU A 114 18.62 -44.66 13.33
CA GLU A 114 17.53 -45.65 13.50
C GLU A 114 17.56 -46.81 12.48
N ALA A 115 18.25 -46.67 11.34
CA ALA A 115 18.39 -47.77 10.36
C ALA A 115 19.58 -48.73 10.62
N LYS A 116 20.17 -48.70 11.83
CA LYS A 116 21.28 -49.60 12.23
C LYS A 116 21.07 -50.24 13.61
N LYS A 117 19.81 -50.48 13.97
CA LYS A 117 19.42 -51.29 15.12
C LYS A 117 18.29 -52.25 14.74
N GLU A 118 18.61 -53.13 13.80
CA GLU A 118 18.08 -54.50 13.72
C GLU A 118 19.27 -55.42 13.42
#